data_AF-A0A7R9UXA7-F1
#
_entry.id   AF-A0A7R9UXA7-F1
#
_cell.length_a   1.000
_cell.length_b   1.000
_cell.length_c   1.000
_cell.angle_alpha   90.00
_cell.angle_beta   90.00
_cell.angle_gamma   90.00
#
_symmetry.space_group_name_H-M   'P 1'
#
loop_
_entity.id
_entity.type
_entity.pdbx_description
1 polymer ?
#
loop_
_entity_poly.entity_id
_entity_poly.type
_entity_poly.pdbx_seq_one_letter_code
_entity_poly.pdbx_strand_id
1 'polypeptide(L)'
;ADLRFGDDFDDAAMLLNTEVAIILQQITEQRRLEGLGHGEHIRHIIEHASRFDLMKGDAARVSKVRETSKTHEYDQLHDYELVQMVNLGCGELDEAKTLIPSLRKKVEHGGAE
;
A
#
# COMPACT_ATOMS: atom_id res chain seq x y z
N ALA A 1 -0.07 5.75 15.24
CA ALA A 1 0.34 6.88 14.41
C ALA A 1 -0.86 7.81 14.26
N ASP A 2 -0.68 9.13 14.32
CA ASP A 2 -1.78 10.11 14.34
C ASP A 2 -2.00 10.80 12.98
N LEU A 3 -1.61 10.15 11.87
CA LEU A 3 -1.71 10.69 10.50
C LEU A 3 -1.12 12.10 10.34
N ARG A 4 0.06 12.31 10.94
CA ARG A 4 0.84 13.55 10.77
C ARG A 4 1.99 13.26 9.84
N PHE A 5 1.89 13.74 8.61
CA PHE A 5 2.94 13.67 7.61
C PHE A 5 3.60 15.06 7.46
N GLY A 6 4.78 15.10 6.84
CA GLY A 6 5.38 16.38 6.45
C GLY A 6 4.74 16.91 5.17
N ASP A 7 4.85 18.22 4.95
CA ASP A 7 4.19 18.94 3.85
C ASP A 7 4.42 18.32 2.46
N ASP A 8 5.57 17.68 2.24
CA ASP A 8 5.91 16.96 1.00
C ASP A 8 4.95 15.78 0.70
N PHE A 9 4.14 15.35 1.68
CA PHE A 9 3.29 14.17 1.61
C PHE A 9 1.78 14.47 1.69
N ASP A 10 1.39 15.74 1.73
CA ASP A 10 -0.02 16.12 1.85
C ASP A 10 -0.87 15.62 0.67
N ASP A 11 -0.33 15.70 -0.55
CA ASP A 11 -0.96 15.22 -1.79
C ASP A 11 -0.34 13.92 -2.33
N ALA A 12 0.53 13.28 -1.54
CA ALA A 12 1.25 12.08 -1.99
C ALA A 12 0.33 10.86 -2.00
N ALA A 13 0.24 10.19 -3.15
CA ALA A 13 -0.40 8.88 -3.24
C ALA A 13 0.53 7.81 -2.62
N MET A 14 0.00 7.07 -1.65
CA MET A 14 0.69 5.94 -1.03
C MET A 14 0.58 4.73 -1.95
N LEU A 15 1.63 3.90 -2.01
CA LEU A 15 1.66 2.71 -2.87
C LEU A 15 1.62 1.41 -2.07
N LEU A 16 0.93 0.42 -2.63
CA LEU A 16 0.96 -0.96 -2.19
C LEU A 16 2.32 -1.59 -2.53
N ASN A 17 2.79 -2.52 -1.70
CA ASN A 17 4.02 -3.27 -1.99
C ASN A 17 3.94 -4.00 -3.34
N THR A 18 2.76 -4.51 -3.71
CA THR A 18 2.51 -5.08 -5.04
C THR A 18 2.63 -4.05 -6.16
N GLU A 19 2.08 -2.83 -5.99
CA GLU A 19 2.21 -1.78 -7.00
C GLU A 19 3.68 -1.41 -7.21
N VAL A 20 4.43 -1.26 -6.11
CA VAL A 20 5.88 -1.04 -6.15
C VAL A 20 6.58 -2.20 -6.88
N ALA A 21 6.20 -3.46 -6.61
CA ALA A 21 6.78 -4.61 -7.29
C ALA A 21 6.52 -4.58 -8.82
N ILE A 22 5.28 -4.30 -9.25
CA ILE A 22 4.91 -4.19 -10.67
C ILE A 22 5.70 -3.07 -11.36
N ILE A 23 5.75 -1.88 -10.75
CA ILE A 23 6.46 -0.71 -11.28
C ILE A 23 7.95 -1.02 -11.41
N LEU A 24 8.56 -1.60 -10.37
CA LEU A 24 9.98 -1.91 -10.38
C LEU A 24 10.34 -3.03 -11.36
N GLN A 25 9.46 -4.02 -11.58
CA GLN A 25 9.65 -5.03 -12.61
C GLN A 25 9.69 -4.40 -14.01
N GLN A 26 8.78 -3.46 -14.30
CA GLN A 26 8.77 -2.74 -15.58
C GLN A 26 10.05 -1.91 -15.78
N ILE A 27 10.45 -1.15 -14.75
CA ILE A 27 11.68 -0.34 -14.79
C ILE A 27 12.92 -1.25 -14.95
N THR A 28 12.93 -2.41 -14.29
CA THR A 28 14.03 -3.38 -14.37
C THR A 28 14.17 -3.93 -15.78
N GLU A 29 13.05 -4.30 -16.41
CA GLU A 29 13.07 -4.80 -17.78
C GLU A 29 13.53 -3.74 -18.77
N GLN A 30 13.04 -2.50 -18.64
CA GLN A 30 13.49 -1.39 -19.48
C GLN A 30 15.01 -1.16 -19.37
N ARG A 31 15.54 -1.09 -18.15
CA ARG A 31 16.99 -0.94 -17.93
C ARG A 31 17.79 -2.11 -18.49
N ARG A 32 17.28 -3.34 -18.34
CA ARG A 32 17.91 -4.53 -18.90
C ARG A 32 18.01 -4.44 -20.43
N LEU A 33 16.97 -3.96 -21.11
CA LEU A 33 16.98 -3.73 -22.56
C LEU A 33 17.99 -2.65 -22.98
N GLU A 34 18.24 -1.66 -22.13
CA GLU A 34 19.25 -0.62 -22.32
C GLU A 34 20.67 -1.04 -21.93
N GLY A 35 20.86 -2.28 -21.45
CA GLY A 35 22.15 -2.77 -20.95
C GLY A 35 22.58 -2.13 -19.61
N LEU A 36 21.64 -1.51 -18.89
CA LEU A 36 21.86 -0.87 -17.61
C LEU A 36 21.47 -1.79 -16.45
N GLY A 37 22.26 -1.76 -15.38
CA GLY A 37 21.95 -2.42 -14.11
C GLY A 37 21.30 -1.50 -13.09
N HIS A 38 20.97 -2.06 -11.92
CA HIS A 38 20.50 -1.31 -10.76
C HIS A 38 21.61 -1.13 -9.72
N GLY A 39 21.63 0.05 -9.10
CA GLY A 39 22.36 0.28 -7.86
C GLY A 39 21.87 -0.64 -6.74
N GLU A 40 22.70 -0.82 -5.71
CA GLU A 40 22.45 -1.73 -4.60
C GLU A 40 21.14 -1.45 -3.86
N HIS A 41 20.85 -0.18 -3.56
CA HIS A 41 19.61 0.20 -2.88
C HIS A 41 18.37 -0.21 -3.66
N ILE A 42 18.35 -0.01 -4.98
CA ILE A 42 17.21 -0.39 -5.82
C ILE A 42 17.05 -1.91 -5.85
N ARG A 43 18.15 -2.68 -5.86
CA ARG A 43 18.08 -4.15 -5.78
C ARG A 43 17.43 -4.60 -4.46
N HIS A 44 17.78 -4.00 -3.32
CA HIS A 44 17.15 -4.32 -2.05
C HIS A 44 15.66 -3.95 -2.04
N ILE A 45 15.26 -2.84 -2.65
CA ILE A 45 13.85 -2.45 -2.76
C ILE A 45 13.08 -3.43 -3.66
N ILE A 46 13.66 -3.85 -4.78
CA ILE A 46 13.06 -4.86 -5.68
C ILE A 46 12.84 -6.17 -4.93
N GLU A 47 13.84 -6.63 -4.18
CA GLU A 47 13.74 -7.87 -3.39
C GLU A 47 12.68 -7.75 -2.30
N HIS A 48 12.65 -6.63 -1.57
CA HIS A 48 11.65 -6.36 -0.55
C HIS A 48 10.23 -6.32 -1.13
N ALA A 49 10.00 -5.52 -2.17
CA ALA A 49 8.69 -5.39 -2.81
C ALA A 49 8.19 -6.73 -3.35
N SER A 50 9.08 -7.52 -3.98
CA SER A 50 8.75 -8.86 -4.49
C SER A 50 8.42 -9.85 -3.38
N ARG A 51 9.13 -9.77 -2.24
CA ARG A 51 8.90 -10.64 -1.07
C ARG A 51 7.56 -10.36 -0.40
N PHE A 52 7.20 -9.09 -0.25
CA PHE A 52 5.97 -8.64 0.39
C PHE A 52 4.82 -8.36 -0.58
N ASP A 53 4.95 -8.85 -1.81
CA ASP A 53 3.89 -8.83 -2.79
C ASP A 53 2.81 -9.88 -2.42
N LEU A 54 1.72 -9.41 -1.81
CA LEU A 54 0.58 -10.24 -1.40
C LEU A 54 -0.34 -10.61 -2.57
N MET A 55 -0.30 -9.85 -3.65
CA MET A 55 -1.15 -10.06 -4.83
C MET A 55 -0.41 -10.71 -6.01
N LYS A 56 0.89 -11.00 -5.87
CA LYS A 56 1.72 -11.73 -6.85
C LYS A 56 1.75 -11.06 -8.23
N GLY A 57 1.83 -9.73 -8.24
CA GLY A 57 1.87 -8.93 -9.46
C GLY A 57 0.54 -8.90 -10.23
N ASP A 58 -0.56 -9.36 -9.62
CA ASP A 58 -1.88 -9.33 -10.24
C ASP A 58 -2.45 -7.90 -10.26
N ALA A 59 -2.24 -7.22 -11.37
CA ALA A 59 -2.73 -5.86 -11.60
C ALA A 59 -4.25 -5.74 -11.50
N ALA A 60 -5.02 -6.79 -11.85
CA ALA A 60 -6.48 -6.75 -11.75
C ALA A 60 -6.93 -6.77 -10.28
N ARG A 61 -6.25 -7.54 -9.43
CA ARG A 61 -6.49 -7.52 -7.98
C ARG A 61 -6.13 -6.18 -7.35
N VAL A 62 -5.02 -5.58 -7.77
CA VAL A 62 -4.61 -4.23 -7.34
C VAL A 62 -5.69 -3.21 -7.71
N SER A 63 -6.13 -3.17 -8.97
CA SER A 63 -7.19 -2.26 -9.41
C SER A 63 -8.47 -2.45 -8.61
N LYS A 64 -8.88 -3.69 -8.37
CA LYS A 64 -10.06 -3.98 -7.55
C LYS A 64 -9.92 -3.47 -6.12
N VAL A 65 -8.75 -3.62 -5.49
CA VAL A 65 -8.48 -3.05 -4.15
C VAL A 65 -8.61 -1.53 -4.18
N ARG A 66 -8.05 -0.86 -5.19
CA ARG A 66 -8.13 0.60 -5.38
C ARG A 66 -9.52 1.12 -5.73
N GLU A 67 -10.35 0.30 -6.36
CA GLU A 67 -11.76 0.62 -6.62
C GLU A 67 -12.59 0.46 -5.34
N THR A 68 -12.40 -0.64 -4.60
CA THR A 68 -13.07 -0.86 -3.32
C THR A 68 -12.73 0.24 -2.33
N SER A 69 -11.48 0.73 -2.30
CA SER A 69 -11.09 1.81 -1.40
C SER A 69 -11.74 3.16 -1.71
N LYS A 70 -12.39 3.31 -2.88
CA LYS A 70 -13.14 4.51 -3.27
C LYS A 70 -14.63 4.42 -2.94
N THR A 71 -15.11 3.32 -2.36
CA THR A 71 -16.51 3.23 -1.95
C THR A 71 -16.77 4.07 -0.70
N HIS A 72 -18.03 4.47 -0.50
CA HIS A 72 -18.46 5.25 0.66
C HIS A 72 -18.13 4.56 2.01
N GLU A 73 -17.92 3.24 2.01
CA GLU A 73 -17.56 2.47 3.20
C GLU A 73 -16.13 2.77 3.69
N TYR A 74 -15.27 3.30 2.81
CA TYR A 74 -13.86 3.53 3.08
C TYR A 74 -13.43 5.00 2.89
N ASP A 75 -14.34 5.88 2.50
CA ASP A 75 -14.08 7.31 2.22
C ASP A 75 -13.54 8.07 3.44
N GLN A 76 -13.88 7.61 4.64
CA GLN A 76 -13.40 8.13 5.91
C GLN A 76 -11.97 7.67 6.28
N LEU A 77 -11.41 6.69 5.55
CA LEU A 77 -10.05 6.20 5.78
C LEU A 77 -9.04 7.02 4.98
N HIS A 78 -7.91 7.32 5.60
CA HIS A 78 -6.81 7.97 4.92
C HIS A 78 -6.09 6.95 4.02
N ASP A 79 -5.54 7.38 2.88
CA ASP A 79 -4.85 6.48 1.93
C ASP A 79 -3.73 5.66 2.60
N TYR A 80 -2.96 6.28 3.51
CA TYR A 80 -2.04 5.58 4.41
C TYR A 80 -2.66 4.37 5.13
N GLU A 81 -3.84 4.53 5.73
CA GLU A 81 -4.48 3.46 6.51
C GLU A 81 -4.89 2.30 5.60
N LEU A 82 -5.48 2.62 4.45
CA LEU A 82 -5.88 1.65 3.43
C LEU A 82 -4.70 0.84 2.93
N VAL A 83 -3.63 1.54 2.52
CA VAL A 83 -2.40 0.92 2.02
C VAL A 83 -1.73 0.05 3.09
N GLN A 84 -1.71 0.51 4.35
CA GLN A 84 -1.14 -0.27 5.45
C GLN A 84 -1.96 -1.52 5.75
N MET A 85 -3.29 -1.45 5.77
CA MET A 85 -4.14 -2.64 5.99
C MET A 85 -3.85 -3.71 4.94
N VAL A 86 -3.74 -3.32 3.68
CA VAL A 86 -3.44 -4.23 2.58
C VAL A 86 -2.02 -4.77 2.71
N ASN A 87 -1.01 -3.91 2.88
CA ASN A 87 0.40 -4.34 2.95
C ASN A 87 0.71 -5.24 4.14
N LEU A 88 0.03 -5.04 5.28
CA LEU A 88 0.16 -5.87 6.47
C LEU A 88 -0.65 -7.16 6.37
N GLY A 89 -1.60 -7.24 5.43
CA GLY A 89 -2.46 -8.41 5.25
C GLY A 89 -3.38 -8.65 6.44
N CYS A 90 -3.86 -7.59 7.10
CA CYS A 90 -4.70 -7.69 8.29
C CYS A 90 -5.95 -8.53 7.99
N GLY A 91 -6.16 -9.60 8.76
CA GLY A 91 -7.31 -10.49 8.60
C GLY A 91 -8.49 -10.10 9.47
N GLU A 92 -8.21 -9.43 10.60
CA GLU A 92 -9.19 -9.07 11.62
C GLU A 92 -9.13 -7.59 11.97
N LEU A 93 -10.27 -7.05 12.41
CA LEU A 93 -10.39 -5.65 12.76
C LEU A 93 -9.52 -5.26 13.98
N ASP A 94 -9.45 -6.12 14.99
CA ASP A 94 -8.68 -5.84 16.21
C ASP A 94 -7.17 -5.87 15.95
N GLU A 95 -6.72 -6.75 15.04
CA GLU A 95 -5.37 -6.73 14.51
C GLU A 95 -5.08 -5.40 13.80
N ALA A 96 -5.96 -4.98 12.88
CA ALA A 96 -5.79 -3.73 12.14
C ALA A 96 -5.74 -2.50 13.08
N LYS A 97 -6.60 -2.43 14.11
CA LYS A 97 -6.59 -1.36 15.13
C LYS A 97 -5.33 -1.39 16.01
N THR A 98 -4.73 -2.55 16.17
CA THR A 98 -3.47 -2.71 16.93
C THR A 98 -2.29 -2.22 16.11
N LEU A 99 -2.21 -2.64 14.84
CA LEU A 99 -1.11 -2.31 13.94
C LEU A 99 -1.20 -0.89 13.37
N ILE A 100 -2.41 -0.36 13.19
CA ILE A 100 -2.70 0.95 12.59
C ILE A 100 -3.53 1.76 13.60
N PRO A 101 -2.90 2.41 14.60
CA PRO A 101 -3.63 3.00 15.73
C PRO A 101 -4.60 4.13 15.38
N SER A 102 -4.42 4.79 14.22
CA SER A 102 -5.34 5.83 13.74
C SER A 102 -6.74 5.30 13.43
N LEU A 103 -6.88 3.99 13.18
CA LEU A 103 -8.17 3.33 12.93
C LEU A 103 -9.07 3.26 14.18
N ARG A 104 -8.49 3.31 15.40
CA ARG A 104 -9.26 3.13 16.65
C ARG A 104 -10.41 4.12 16.77
N LYS A 105 -10.15 5.38 16.45
CA LYS A 105 -11.15 6.48 16.54
C LYS A 105 -12.22 6.42 15.45
N LYS A 106 -11.95 5.74 14.33
CA LYS A 106 -12.82 5.72 13.16
C LYS A 106 -13.79 4.54 13.17
N VAL A 107 -13.35 3.38 13.68
CA VAL A 107 -14.16 2.16 13.65
C VAL A 107 -15.00 1.98 14.92
N GLU A 108 -14.66 2.61 16.04
CA GLU A 108 -15.50 2.62 17.24
C GLU A 108 -16.84 3.37 17.05
N HIS A 109 -16.92 4.26 16.05
CA HIS A 109 -18.15 4.96 15.67
C HIS A 109 -18.85 4.36 14.44
N GLY A 110 -18.32 3.27 13.87
CA GLY A 110 -18.90 2.54 12.73
C GLY A 110 -19.90 1.46 13.11
N GLY A 111 -20.27 1.37 14.38
CA GLY A 111 -21.39 0.58 14.88
C GLY A 111 -22.46 1.49 15.45
N ALA A 112 -23.16 2.24 14.60
CA ALA A 112 -24.34 2.99 15.00
C ALA A 112 -25.38 2.98 13.86
N GLU A 113 -26.47 2.25 14.16
CA GLU A 113 -27.81 2.21 13.53
C GLU A 113 -27.99 1.47 12.20
#